data_AF-A0A8C5PQ16-F1
#
_entry.id   AF-A0A8C5PQ16-F1
#
_cell.length_a   1.000
_cell.length_b   1.000
_cell.length_c   1.000
_cell.angle_alpha   90.00
_cell.angle_beta   90.00
_cell.angle_gamma   90.00
#
_symmetry.space_group_name_H-M   'P 1'
#
loop_
_entity.id
_entity.type
_entity.pdbx_description
1 polymer ?
#
loop_
_entity_poly.entity_id
_entity_poly.type
_entity_poly.pdbx_seq_one_letter_code
_entity_poly.pdbx_strand_id
1 'polypeptide(L)'
;MTVHAHGALYKERGLLTSSEQQIKYAAEIAALLEAVWKPSAVSIMHCRGHQKGRDEIPKGNRRADQAAEAAAKPPPPAEDQAKVLICKQEPQSSMPNYEFYMNLRKFEPHGKFIAIILHKWQEDYELLELNHDYIQWLFPTRTQGRNFYSTPLSPQETRLMVNTSEVQQRLRRAYKMMLTFFGVKIVGEEEDKEITEVERAENFASRFETLTINPHNNLRITRILHSLGELGAEEYQVPLVRFFLKEILIKNRLPRMKKSAMNFFIPAVRDSQDRQDLLFFAWRYYFQKVPRTVCNNLPGYWASPGSYIPPTGPKVREKLKE
;
A
#
# COMPACT_ATOMS: atom_id res chain seq x y z
N MET A 1 -16.52 15.48 15.53
CA MET A 1 -16.61 14.55 14.38
C MET A 1 -15.56 14.82 13.27
N THR A 2 -14.65 15.79 13.45
CA THR A 2 -13.68 16.18 12.41
C THR A 2 -12.44 15.29 12.38
N VAL A 3 -11.88 14.92 13.54
CA VAL A 3 -10.65 14.11 13.64
C VAL A 3 -10.84 12.67 13.15
N HIS A 4 -11.95 12.00 13.49
CA HIS A 4 -12.19 10.64 12.99
C HIS A 4 -12.45 10.59 11.48
N ALA A 5 -13.24 11.52 10.93
CA ALA A 5 -13.57 11.52 9.50
C ALA A 5 -12.40 12.02 8.63
N HIS A 6 -11.77 13.14 9.00
CA HIS A 6 -10.70 13.73 8.19
C HIS A 6 -9.34 13.07 8.49
N GLY A 7 -9.11 12.61 9.73
CA GLY A 7 -7.89 11.91 10.10
C GLY A 7 -7.75 10.55 9.41
N ALA A 8 -8.84 9.80 9.27
CA ALA A 8 -8.85 8.57 8.47
C ALA A 8 -8.52 8.87 7.00
N LEU A 9 -9.13 9.91 6.43
CA LEU A 9 -8.90 10.33 5.04
C LEU A 9 -7.47 10.82 4.79
N TYR A 10 -6.85 11.56 5.73
CA TYR A 10 -5.44 11.95 5.62
C TYR A 10 -4.51 10.75 5.74
N LYS A 11 -4.82 9.78 6.62
CA LYS A 11 -4.03 8.54 6.77
C LYS A 11 -4.13 7.65 5.52
N GLU A 12 -5.32 7.53 4.93
CA GLU A 12 -5.58 6.78 3.69
C GLU A 12 -4.87 7.39 2.47
N ARG A 13 -4.73 8.73 2.43
CA ARG A 13 -4.03 9.46 1.37
C ARG A 13 -2.52 9.64 1.63
N GLY A 14 -1.97 8.95 2.63
CA GLY A 14 -0.53 9.04 2.94
C GLY A 14 -0.08 10.44 3.41
N LEU A 15 -0.99 11.22 3.99
CA LEU A 15 -0.75 12.61 4.42
C LEU A 15 -0.34 13.54 3.26
N LEU A 16 -0.88 13.27 2.07
CA LEU A 16 -0.66 14.07 0.85
C LEU A 16 -1.87 14.95 0.54
N THR A 17 -1.61 16.11 -0.05
CA THR A 17 -2.62 16.99 -0.65
C THR A 17 -3.15 16.38 -1.95
N SER A 18 -4.20 16.98 -2.52
CA SER A 18 -4.69 16.61 -3.87
C SER A 18 -3.68 16.88 -4.98
N SER A 19 -2.63 17.66 -4.71
CA SER A 19 -1.49 17.93 -5.60
C SER A 19 -0.27 17.06 -5.28
N GLU A 20 -0.46 15.98 -4.52
CA GLU A 20 0.58 15.01 -4.13
C GLU A 20 1.74 15.58 -3.29
N GLN A 21 1.56 16.77 -2.73
CA GLN A 21 2.53 17.37 -1.82
C GLN A 21 2.26 16.92 -0.39
N GLN A 22 3.31 16.78 0.42
CA GLN A 22 3.15 16.45 1.82
C GLN A 22 2.39 17.58 2.56
N ILE A 23 1.37 17.20 3.34
CA ILE A 23 0.63 18.14 4.17
C ILE A 23 1.58 18.74 5.22
N LYS A 24 1.48 20.05 5.43
CA LYS A 24 2.27 20.76 6.44
C LYS A 24 2.06 20.11 7.82
N TYR A 25 3.17 19.79 8.51
CA TYR A 25 3.19 19.09 9.81
C TYR A 25 2.74 17.62 9.77
N ALA A 26 3.00 16.89 8.68
CA ALA A 26 2.60 15.50 8.52
C ALA A 26 3.08 14.58 9.66
N ALA A 27 4.30 14.77 10.18
CA ALA A 27 4.83 13.94 11.26
C ALA A 27 4.05 14.13 12.57
N GLU A 28 3.73 15.38 12.90
CA GLU A 28 2.98 15.78 14.07
C GLU A 28 1.52 15.33 13.98
N ILE A 29 0.92 15.43 12.78
CA ILE A 29 -0.43 14.91 12.51
C ILE A 29 -0.46 13.39 12.65
N ALA A 30 0.53 12.68 12.13
CA ALA A 30 0.62 11.22 12.29
C ALA A 30 0.71 10.81 13.76
N ALA A 31 1.59 11.48 14.53
CA ALA A 31 1.74 11.23 15.95
C ALA A 31 0.45 11.51 16.74
N LEU A 32 -0.27 12.59 16.39
CA LEU A 32 -1.56 12.93 16.98
C LEU A 32 -2.61 11.84 16.68
N LEU A 33 -2.70 11.38 15.43
CA LEU A 33 -3.68 10.36 15.04
C LEU A 33 -3.45 9.04 15.78
N GLU A 34 -2.20 8.63 16.00
CA GLU A 34 -1.89 7.45 16.83
C GLU A 34 -2.22 7.69 18.31
N ALA A 35 -1.94 8.89 18.84
CA ALA A 35 -2.18 9.21 20.25
C ALA A 35 -3.67 9.24 20.61
N VAL A 36 -4.54 9.69 19.69
CA VAL A 36 -5.99 9.81 19.90
C VAL A 36 -6.66 8.45 20.17
N TRP A 37 -6.08 7.33 19.72
CA TRP A 37 -6.64 5.98 19.95
C TRP A 37 -6.14 5.29 21.21
N LYS A 38 -5.16 5.86 21.93
CA LYS A 38 -4.62 5.28 23.18
C LYS A 38 -5.62 5.27 24.36
N PRO A 39 -6.35 6.36 24.65
CA PRO A 39 -7.34 6.35 25.74
C PRO A 39 -8.60 5.54 25.36
N SER A 40 -9.25 4.95 26.36
CA SER A 40 -10.51 4.19 26.18
C SER A 40 -11.69 5.05 25.73
N ALA A 41 -11.66 6.35 26.03
CA ALA A 41 -12.57 7.36 25.50
C ALA A 41 -11.85 8.72 25.47
N VAL A 42 -12.08 9.51 24.42
CA VAL A 42 -11.51 10.86 24.28
C VAL A 42 -12.52 11.82 23.67
N SER A 43 -12.53 13.06 24.17
CA SER A 43 -13.29 14.17 23.60
C SER A 43 -12.34 15.34 23.35
N ILE A 44 -12.41 15.91 22.15
CA ILE A 44 -11.61 17.07 21.75
C ILE A 44 -12.55 18.26 21.60
N MET A 45 -12.37 19.26 22.45
CA MET A 45 -13.16 20.48 22.46
C MET A 45 -12.27 21.67 22.15
N HIS A 46 -12.71 22.52 21.22
CA HIS A 46 -12.07 23.81 20.99
C HIS A 46 -12.74 24.87 21.86
N CYS A 47 -12.00 25.37 22.85
CA CYS A 47 -12.41 26.48 23.70
C CYS A 47 -11.77 27.78 23.19
N ARG A 48 -12.49 28.91 23.23
CA ARG A 48 -11.88 30.20 22.89
C ARG A 48 -10.77 30.54 23.88
N GLY A 49 -9.60 30.92 23.37
CA GLY A 49 -8.48 31.41 24.16
C GLY A 49 -8.72 32.79 24.78
N HIS A 50 -7.91 33.14 25.79
CA HIS A 50 -7.83 34.49 26.39
C HIS A 50 -9.15 35.08 26.93
N GLN A 51 -10.05 34.24 27.44
CA GLN A 51 -11.27 34.69 28.10
C GLN A 51 -10.97 35.27 29.50
N LYS A 52 -11.60 36.40 29.82
CA LYS A 52 -11.52 37.04 31.15
C LYS A 52 -12.62 36.47 32.05
N GLY A 53 -12.28 35.46 32.84
CA GLY A 53 -13.20 34.80 33.77
C GLY A 53 -12.49 34.02 34.88
N ARG A 54 -13.23 33.65 35.92
CA ARG A 54 -12.78 32.77 37.02
C ARG A 54 -13.22 31.32 36.85
N ASP A 55 -13.95 31.02 35.78
CA ASP A 55 -14.42 29.67 35.48
C ASP A 55 -13.25 28.70 35.20
N GLU A 56 -13.50 27.41 35.35
CA GLU A 56 -12.47 26.37 35.24
C GLU A 56 -11.78 26.34 33.86
N ILE A 57 -12.51 26.65 32.78
CA ILE A 57 -11.97 26.66 31.40
C ILE A 57 -10.90 27.75 31.21
N PRO A 58 -11.16 29.06 31.46
CA PRO A 58 -10.14 30.10 31.40
C PRO A 58 -8.93 29.86 32.32
N LYS A 59 -9.15 29.25 33.49
CA LYS A 59 -8.08 28.90 34.44
C LYS A 59 -7.18 27.79 33.89
N GLY A 60 -7.77 26.75 33.30
CA GLY A 60 -7.04 25.67 32.63
C GLY A 60 -6.20 26.17 31.46
N ASN A 61 -6.78 27.00 30.59
CA ASN A 61 -6.06 27.57 29.44
C ASN A 61 -4.83 28.39 29.88
N ARG A 62 -4.97 29.29 30.87
CA ARG A 62 -3.84 30.07 31.38
C ARG A 62 -2.69 29.22 31.90
N ARG A 63 -2.99 28.10 32.57
CA ARG A 63 -1.96 27.17 33.07
C ARG A 63 -1.22 26.47 31.93
N ALA A 64 -1.95 26.05 30.90
CA ALA A 64 -1.35 25.43 29.73
C ALA A 64 -0.43 26.41 28.97
N ASP A 65 -0.88 27.65 28.78
CA ASP A 65 -0.10 28.70 28.09
C ASP A 65 1.20 29.03 28.86
N GLN A 66 1.11 29.18 30.19
CA GLN A 66 2.29 29.42 31.05
C GLN A 66 3.30 28.27 31.01
N ALA A 67 2.82 27.02 30.98
CA ALA A 67 3.69 25.85 30.89
C ALA A 67 4.40 25.78 29.52
N ALA A 68 3.69 26.07 28.43
CA ALA A 68 4.26 26.13 27.09
C ALA A 68 5.32 27.25 26.97
N GLU A 69 5.05 28.42 27.56
CA GLU A 69 5.99 29.55 27.57
C GLU A 69 7.27 29.22 28.37
N ALA A 70 7.14 28.53 29.51
CA ALA A 70 8.29 28.09 30.29
C ALA A 70 9.16 27.06 29.55
N ALA A 71 8.53 26.12 28.83
CA ALA A 71 9.23 25.10 28.04
C ALA A 71 9.92 25.66 26.79
N ALA A 72 9.45 26.78 26.26
CA ALA A 72 10.03 27.43 25.08
C ALA A 72 11.30 28.26 25.38
N LYS A 73 11.63 28.49 26.66
CA LYS A 73 12.85 29.22 27.03
C LYS A 73 14.08 28.35 26.74
N PRO A 74 15.09 28.88 26.02
CA PRO A 74 16.30 28.11 25.72
C PRO A 74 17.05 27.77 27.02
N PRO A 75 17.74 26.61 27.08
CA PRO A 75 18.56 26.27 28.23
C PRO A 75 19.71 27.29 28.39
N PRO A 76 20.18 27.53 29.62
CA PRO A 76 21.30 28.44 29.86
C PRO A 76 22.56 27.96 29.12
N PRO A 77 23.45 28.88 28.71
CA PRO A 77 24.63 28.55 27.92
C PRO A 77 25.56 27.59 28.68
N ALA A 78 25.92 26.50 28.03
CA ALA A 78 26.76 25.44 28.57
C ALA A 78 28.23 25.86 28.56
N GLU A 79 28.83 26.00 29.74
CA GLU A 79 30.28 25.84 29.90
C GLU A 79 30.58 24.38 30.27
N ASP A 80 31.71 23.93 29.73
CA ASP A 80 32.37 22.62 29.92
C ASP A 80 31.77 21.39 29.22
N GLN A 81 32.29 21.11 28.01
CA GLN A 81 32.59 19.75 27.55
C GLN A 81 33.49 19.73 26.30
N ALA A 82 34.73 20.18 26.45
CA ALA A 82 35.82 19.85 25.52
C ALA A 82 36.61 18.66 26.07
N LYS A 83 36.11 17.42 25.84
CA LYS A 83 36.89 16.17 25.84
C LYS A 83 35.99 15.00 25.49
N VAL A 84 36.06 14.61 24.23
CA VAL A 84 36.13 13.24 23.66
C VAL A 84 35.62 13.36 22.24
N LEU A 85 36.52 13.81 21.37
CA LEU A 85 36.44 13.63 19.93
C LEU A 85 36.72 12.15 19.65
N ILE A 86 35.74 11.29 19.93
CA ILE A 86 35.64 9.99 19.29
C ILE A 86 34.39 10.07 18.42
N CYS A 87 34.63 9.89 17.14
CA CYS A 87 33.66 9.87 16.05
C CYS A 87 32.38 9.13 16.46
N LYS A 88 31.34 9.86 16.86
CA LYS A 88 29.96 9.36 16.75
C LYS A 88 29.61 9.47 15.28
N GLN A 89 29.92 8.41 14.53
CA GLN A 89 29.11 8.12 13.35
C GLN A 89 27.66 8.15 13.82
N GLU A 90 26.80 8.92 13.14
CA GLU A 90 25.35 8.71 13.27
C GLU A 90 25.10 7.21 13.15
N PRO A 91 24.31 6.58 14.04
CA PRO A 91 24.00 5.17 13.89
C PRO A 91 23.43 5.01 12.48
N GLN A 92 24.05 4.15 11.65
CA GLN A 92 23.51 3.80 10.35
C GLN A 92 22.04 3.43 10.58
N SER A 93 21.13 4.28 10.13
CA SER A 93 19.70 4.04 10.22
C SER A 93 19.44 2.74 9.47
N SER A 94 19.14 1.66 10.21
CA SER A 94 18.94 0.35 9.60
C SER A 94 17.79 0.45 8.60
N MET A 95 18.00 -0.10 7.41
CA MET A 95 17.05 -0.07 6.31
C MET A 95 16.66 -1.52 5.97
N PRO A 96 15.90 -2.19 6.85
CA PRO A 96 15.72 -3.63 6.81
C PRO A 96 15.08 -4.14 5.51
N ASN A 97 14.18 -3.39 4.87
CA ASN A 97 13.60 -3.79 3.58
C ASN A 97 14.67 -3.73 2.48
N TYR A 98 15.45 -2.64 2.44
CA TYR A 98 16.54 -2.49 1.49
C TYR A 98 17.64 -3.54 1.72
N GLU A 99 18.06 -3.76 2.97
CA GLU A 99 19.02 -4.79 3.38
C GLU A 99 18.55 -6.20 2.99
N PHE A 100 17.27 -6.52 3.17
CA PHE A 100 16.68 -7.79 2.72
C PHE A 100 16.79 -7.93 1.20
N TYR A 101 16.38 -6.90 0.47
CA TYR A 101 16.46 -6.88 -0.98
C TYR A 101 17.88 -6.91 -1.51
N MET A 102 18.85 -6.34 -0.79
CA MET A 102 20.29 -6.40 -1.09
C MET A 102 20.93 -7.72 -0.66
N ASN A 103 20.14 -8.66 -0.15
CA ASN A 103 20.60 -9.97 0.31
C ASN A 103 21.56 -9.89 1.52
N LEU A 104 21.46 -8.81 2.30
CA LEU A 104 22.26 -8.56 3.50
C LEU A 104 21.57 -9.05 4.77
N ARG A 105 20.25 -9.24 4.75
CA ARG A 105 19.49 -9.85 5.85
C ARG A 105 18.52 -10.93 5.36
N LYS A 106 18.19 -11.85 6.27
CA LYS A 106 17.12 -12.83 6.07
C LYS A 106 15.79 -12.20 6.44
N PHE A 107 14.70 -12.65 5.83
CA PHE A 107 13.40 -12.33 6.40
C PHE A 107 13.28 -12.96 7.81
N GLU A 108 12.53 -12.31 8.68
CA GLU A 108 12.32 -12.77 10.06
C GLU A 108 10.84 -13.17 10.23
N PRO A 109 10.52 -14.07 11.18
CA PRO A 109 11.42 -14.69 12.18
C PRO A 109 12.22 -15.92 11.69
N HIS A 110 11.69 -16.75 10.79
CA HIS A 110 12.29 -18.05 10.43
C HIS A 110 12.79 -18.11 8.98
N GLY A 111 13.39 -17.02 8.50
CA GLY A 111 13.55 -16.84 7.07
C GLY A 111 14.88 -17.16 6.45
N LYS A 112 14.90 -16.95 5.14
CA LYS A 112 16.04 -17.12 4.25
C LYS A 112 16.37 -15.79 3.59
N PHE A 113 17.56 -15.72 3.00
CA PHE A 113 17.94 -14.61 2.15
C PHE A 113 17.10 -14.58 0.87
N ILE A 114 16.84 -13.40 0.32
CA ILE A 114 16.03 -13.24 -0.90
C ILE A 114 16.56 -14.07 -2.07
N ALA A 115 17.88 -14.18 -2.24
CA ALA A 115 18.47 -15.00 -3.30
C ALA A 115 18.08 -16.48 -3.18
N ILE A 116 17.96 -17.02 -1.96
CA ILE A 116 17.55 -18.41 -1.75
C ILE A 116 16.07 -18.58 -2.08
N ILE A 117 15.22 -17.63 -1.67
CA ILE A 117 13.79 -17.65 -1.97
C ILE A 117 13.57 -17.65 -3.48
N LEU A 118 14.14 -16.67 -4.17
CA LEU A 118 13.97 -16.47 -5.62
C LEU A 118 14.61 -17.56 -6.47
N HIS A 119 15.45 -18.42 -5.91
CA HIS A 119 16.07 -19.55 -6.60
C HIS A 119 15.37 -20.88 -6.27
N LYS A 120 15.10 -21.13 -4.99
CA LYS A 120 14.63 -22.45 -4.53
C LYS A 120 13.10 -22.56 -4.42
N TRP A 121 12.37 -21.45 -4.36
CA TRP A 121 10.92 -21.47 -4.08
C TRP A 121 10.04 -21.24 -5.32
N GLN A 122 10.62 -21.09 -6.52
CA GLN A 122 9.88 -20.67 -7.73
C GLN A 122 8.67 -21.54 -8.06
N GLU A 123 8.71 -22.83 -7.70
CA GLU A 123 7.65 -23.80 -7.95
C GLU A 123 7.28 -24.62 -6.70
N ASP A 124 7.80 -24.22 -5.54
CA ASP A 124 7.46 -24.84 -4.25
C ASP A 124 6.17 -24.22 -3.70
N TYR A 125 5.07 -24.51 -4.37
CA TYR A 125 3.77 -23.90 -4.07
C TYR A 125 3.22 -24.32 -2.71
N GLU A 126 3.57 -25.51 -2.22
CA GLU A 126 3.21 -25.95 -0.87
C GLU A 126 3.90 -25.07 0.18
N LEU A 127 5.21 -24.84 0.05
CA LEU A 127 5.95 -23.96 0.94
C LEU A 127 5.41 -22.53 0.90
N LEU A 128 5.12 -22.00 -0.30
CA LEU A 128 4.54 -20.66 -0.45
C LEU A 128 3.14 -20.55 0.16
N GLU A 129 2.33 -21.61 0.13
CA GLU A 129 1.00 -21.62 0.75
C GLU A 129 1.09 -21.70 2.28
N LEU A 130 1.97 -22.56 2.81
CA LEU A 130 2.10 -22.82 4.25
C LEU A 130 2.87 -21.73 5.01
N ASN A 131 3.88 -21.12 4.39
CA ASN A 131 4.68 -20.07 5.02
C ASN A 131 4.11 -18.69 4.69
N HIS A 132 3.73 -17.90 5.69
CA HIS A 132 3.21 -16.53 5.49
C HIS A 132 4.21 -15.44 5.82
N ASP A 133 5.37 -15.77 6.40
CA ASP A 133 6.31 -14.78 6.93
C ASP A 133 7.01 -13.98 5.83
N TYR A 134 7.23 -14.61 4.66
CA TYR A 134 8.01 -14.06 3.56
C TYR A 134 7.32 -12.90 2.83
N ILE A 135 5.98 -12.92 2.75
CA ILE A 135 5.25 -12.04 1.82
C ILE A 135 5.46 -10.56 2.16
N GLN A 136 5.68 -10.26 3.44
CA GLN A 136 5.83 -8.90 3.90
C GLN A 136 7.18 -8.29 3.57
N TRP A 137 8.20 -9.15 3.49
CA TRP A 137 9.55 -8.82 3.12
C TRP A 137 9.73 -8.79 1.61
N LEU A 138 9.14 -9.75 0.89
CA LEU A 138 9.14 -9.73 -0.58
C LEU A 138 8.35 -8.55 -1.13
N PHE A 139 7.23 -8.16 -0.50
CA PHE A 139 6.39 -7.06 -0.99
C PHE A 139 6.13 -6.07 0.15
N PRO A 140 7.13 -5.24 0.52
CA PRO A 140 6.97 -4.26 1.58
C PRO A 140 6.02 -3.14 1.14
N THR A 141 5.26 -2.62 2.10
CA THR A 141 4.31 -1.51 1.92
C THR A 141 4.52 -0.48 3.03
N ARG A 142 4.02 0.75 2.87
CA ARG A 142 4.10 1.80 3.91
C ARG A 142 3.23 1.54 5.14
N THR A 143 2.56 0.40 5.19
CA THR A 143 1.65 -0.01 6.26
C THR A 143 2.15 -1.29 6.92
N GLN A 144 2.04 -1.35 8.25
CA GLN A 144 2.37 -2.56 9.00
C GLN A 144 1.45 -3.71 8.60
N GLY A 145 2.01 -4.90 8.35
CA GLY A 145 1.23 -6.13 8.13
C GLY A 145 1.18 -7.03 9.37
N ARG A 146 0.87 -8.32 9.17
CA ARG A 146 0.72 -9.32 10.25
C ARG A 146 2.04 -9.81 10.85
N ASN A 147 3.10 -9.87 10.06
CA ASN A 147 4.46 -10.15 10.50
C ASN A 147 5.02 -8.89 11.18
N PHE A 148 5.11 -8.93 12.51
CA PHE A 148 5.63 -7.84 13.35
C PHE A 148 7.15 -7.62 13.20
N TYR A 149 7.87 -8.58 12.63
CA TYR A 149 9.31 -8.44 12.38
C TYR A 149 9.61 -7.66 11.09
N SER A 150 8.67 -7.65 10.14
CA SER A 150 8.79 -6.77 8.97
C SER A 150 8.44 -5.34 9.36
N THR A 151 9.19 -4.37 8.82
CA THR A 151 8.92 -2.95 9.04
C THR A 151 8.18 -2.34 7.85
N PRO A 152 7.34 -1.31 8.07
CA PRO A 152 6.76 -0.56 6.98
C PRO A 152 7.86 0.08 6.12
N LEU A 153 7.63 0.16 4.82
CA LEU A 153 8.55 0.76 3.87
C LEU A 153 8.72 2.25 4.17
N SER A 154 9.94 2.66 4.51
CA SER A 154 10.24 4.08 4.77
C SER A 154 10.38 4.88 3.47
N PRO A 155 10.19 6.21 3.50
CA PRO A 155 10.44 7.06 2.32
C PRO A 155 11.89 6.98 1.82
N GLN A 156 12.86 6.78 2.71
CA GLN A 156 14.27 6.62 2.35
C GLN A 156 14.51 5.29 1.64
N GLU A 157 14.03 4.18 2.19
CA GLU A 157 14.08 2.87 1.53
C GLU A 157 13.39 2.90 0.18
N THR A 158 12.18 3.49 0.11
CA THR A 158 11.44 3.65 -1.15
C THR A 158 12.31 4.30 -2.22
N ARG A 159 12.91 5.47 -1.92
CA ARG A 159 13.76 6.18 -2.88
C ARG A 159 14.96 5.35 -3.31
N LEU A 160 15.62 4.65 -2.38
CA LEU A 160 16.78 3.82 -2.72
C LEU A 160 16.38 2.61 -3.58
N MET A 161 15.32 1.91 -3.18
CA MET A 161 14.84 0.71 -3.85
C MET A 161 14.32 0.99 -5.26
N VAL A 162 13.62 2.10 -5.47
CA VAL A 162 13.19 2.55 -6.81
C VAL A 162 14.40 2.78 -7.73
N ASN A 163 15.47 3.38 -7.20
CA ASN A 163 16.65 3.76 -8.00
C ASN A 163 17.75 2.68 -8.06
N THR A 164 17.51 1.48 -7.53
CA THR A 164 18.51 0.39 -7.52
C THR A 164 18.10 -0.73 -8.47
N SER A 165 18.86 -0.94 -9.54
CA SER A 165 18.57 -1.95 -10.57
C SER A 165 18.47 -3.38 -10.00
N GLU A 166 19.39 -3.76 -9.12
CA GLU A 166 19.37 -5.09 -8.47
C GLU A 166 18.08 -5.33 -7.67
N VAL A 167 17.56 -4.29 -7.01
CA VAL A 167 16.30 -4.35 -6.26
C VAL A 167 15.13 -4.57 -7.21
N GLN A 168 15.08 -3.80 -8.31
CA GLN A 168 14.04 -3.93 -9.34
C GLN A 168 14.06 -5.30 -10.01
N GLN A 169 15.23 -5.86 -10.31
CA GLN A 169 15.36 -7.22 -10.83
C GLN A 169 14.84 -8.27 -9.84
N ARG A 170 15.15 -8.14 -8.55
CA ARG A 170 14.63 -9.03 -7.50
C ARG A 170 13.13 -8.90 -7.31
N LEU A 171 12.59 -7.67 -7.37
CA LEU A 171 11.15 -7.41 -7.32
C LEU A 171 10.43 -8.09 -8.49
N ARG A 172 10.95 -7.94 -9.72
CA ARG A 172 10.41 -8.61 -10.92
C ARG A 172 10.42 -10.13 -10.77
N ARG A 173 11.53 -10.71 -10.29
CA ARG A 173 11.64 -12.15 -10.03
C ARG A 173 10.65 -12.62 -8.96
N ALA A 174 10.49 -11.86 -7.88
CA ALA A 174 9.51 -12.14 -6.82
C ALA A 174 8.08 -12.11 -7.38
N TYR A 175 7.77 -11.10 -8.20
CA TYR A 175 6.48 -10.96 -8.85
C TYR A 175 6.18 -12.16 -9.77
N LYS A 176 7.12 -12.56 -10.62
CA LYS A 176 6.99 -13.74 -11.49
C LYS A 176 6.73 -15.03 -10.70
N MET A 177 7.50 -15.26 -9.63
CA MET A 177 7.28 -16.40 -8.73
C MET A 177 5.87 -16.39 -8.12
N MET A 178 5.37 -15.21 -7.72
CA MET A 178 4.01 -15.12 -7.18
C MET A 178 2.94 -15.29 -8.25
N LEU A 179 3.17 -14.84 -9.49
CA LEU A 179 2.23 -15.08 -10.59
C LEU A 179 2.06 -16.58 -10.87
N THR A 180 3.16 -17.34 -10.99
CA THR A 180 3.08 -18.80 -11.24
C THR A 180 2.39 -19.52 -10.08
N PHE A 181 2.62 -19.08 -8.84
CA PHE A 181 1.89 -19.52 -7.66
C PHE A 181 0.38 -19.18 -7.69
N PHE A 182 -0.03 -18.15 -8.42
CA PHE A 182 -1.46 -17.84 -8.66
C PHE A 182 -2.03 -18.50 -9.92
N GLY A 183 -1.23 -19.27 -10.67
CA GLY A 183 -1.66 -19.86 -11.93
C GLY A 183 -1.65 -18.88 -13.11
N VAL A 184 -0.78 -17.88 -13.04
CA VAL A 184 -0.65 -16.78 -14.01
C VAL A 184 0.79 -16.74 -14.54
N LYS A 185 0.97 -16.39 -15.80
CA LYS A 185 2.30 -16.15 -16.39
C LYS A 185 2.30 -14.88 -17.23
N ILE A 186 3.48 -14.30 -17.41
CA ILE A 186 3.71 -13.14 -18.29
C ILE A 186 3.72 -13.61 -19.74
N VAL A 187 3.14 -12.84 -20.65
CA VAL A 187 3.16 -13.08 -22.10
C VAL A 187 4.37 -12.39 -22.73
N GLY A 188 5.11 -13.09 -23.60
CA GLY A 188 6.11 -12.48 -24.48
C GLY A 188 7.32 -11.86 -23.78
N GLU A 189 7.87 -12.56 -22.79
CA GLU A 189 9.04 -12.10 -22.03
C GLU A 189 10.31 -12.12 -22.90
N GLU A 190 10.67 -10.96 -23.43
CA GLU A 190 12.03 -10.65 -23.90
C GLU A 190 12.67 -9.66 -22.90
N GLU A 191 13.99 -9.77 -22.70
CA GLU A 191 14.74 -8.74 -21.99
C GLU A 191 14.45 -7.38 -22.68
N ASP A 192 14.08 -6.36 -21.89
CA ASP A 192 13.74 -4.99 -22.31
C ASP A 192 12.34 -4.71 -22.89
N LYS A 193 11.42 -5.69 -22.99
CA LYS A 193 10.01 -5.39 -23.34
C LYS A 193 9.14 -5.10 -22.12
N GLU A 194 8.32 -4.05 -22.24
CA GLU A 194 7.28 -3.70 -21.26
C GLU A 194 6.29 -4.87 -21.14
N ILE A 195 5.96 -5.28 -19.91
CA ILE A 195 4.96 -6.34 -19.69
C ILE A 195 3.59 -5.75 -19.98
N THR A 196 3.05 -6.07 -21.16
CA THR A 196 1.75 -5.56 -21.60
C THR A 196 0.59 -6.46 -21.19
N GLU A 197 0.83 -7.76 -21.00
CA GLU A 197 -0.22 -8.73 -20.71
C GLU A 197 0.27 -9.93 -19.87
N VAL A 198 -0.66 -10.51 -19.13
CA VAL A 198 -0.51 -11.78 -18.41
C VAL A 198 -1.63 -12.74 -18.81
N GLU A 199 -1.33 -14.02 -18.85
CA GLU A 199 -2.28 -15.09 -19.19
C GLU A 199 -2.25 -16.23 -18.17
N ARG A 200 -3.11 -17.23 -18.37
CA ARG A 200 -3.12 -18.43 -17.52
C ARG A 200 -1.83 -19.22 -17.72
N ALA A 201 -1.20 -19.60 -16.63
CA ALA A 201 -0.14 -20.59 -16.66
C ALA A 201 -0.72 -22.01 -16.86
N GLU A 202 0.12 -22.98 -17.20
CA GLU A 202 -0.30 -24.38 -17.41
C GLU A 202 -0.98 -24.99 -16.17
N ASN A 203 -0.50 -24.60 -14.98
CA ASN A 203 -1.02 -25.06 -13.69
C ASN A 203 -2.27 -24.29 -13.21
N PHE A 204 -2.88 -23.41 -14.02
CA PHE A 204 -3.93 -22.49 -13.55
C PHE A 204 -5.11 -23.19 -12.87
N ALA A 205 -5.50 -24.38 -13.33
CA ALA A 205 -6.67 -25.09 -12.81
C ALA A 205 -6.52 -25.39 -11.31
N SER A 206 -5.42 -26.04 -10.92
CA SER A 206 -5.11 -26.34 -9.51
C SER A 206 -4.87 -25.07 -8.68
N ARG A 207 -4.20 -24.07 -9.27
CA ARG A 207 -3.93 -22.82 -8.55
C ARG A 207 -5.19 -21.97 -8.32
N PHE A 208 -6.15 -21.97 -9.24
CA PHE A 208 -7.43 -21.28 -9.08
C PHE A 208 -8.31 -21.94 -8.02
N GLU A 209 -8.28 -23.27 -7.93
CA GLU A 209 -8.91 -23.99 -6.82
C GLU A 209 -8.31 -23.54 -5.48
N THR A 210 -6.98 -23.48 -5.40
CA THR A 210 -6.27 -22.98 -4.21
C THR A 210 -6.68 -21.54 -3.85
N LEU A 211 -6.74 -20.63 -4.84
CA LEU A 211 -7.20 -19.25 -4.64
C LEU A 211 -8.64 -19.17 -4.11
N THR A 212 -9.49 -20.14 -4.48
CA THR A 212 -10.89 -20.22 -4.08
C THR A 212 -11.06 -20.78 -2.66
N ILE A 213 -10.20 -21.72 -2.27
CA ILE A 213 -10.19 -22.35 -0.94
C ILE A 213 -9.53 -21.42 0.09
N ASN A 214 -8.43 -20.76 -0.28
CA ASN A 214 -7.58 -20.00 0.63
C ASN A 214 -7.72 -18.48 0.42
N PRO A 215 -8.70 -17.83 1.08
CA PRO A 215 -9.01 -16.43 0.84
C PRO A 215 -7.91 -15.45 1.25
N HIS A 216 -6.96 -15.88 2.08
CA HIS A 216 -5.81 -15.06 2.48
C HIS A 216 -4.91 -14.70 1.26
N ASN A 217 -4.97 -15.48 0.18
CA ASN A 217 -4.28 -15.14 -1.06
C ASN A 217 -4.80 -13.83 -1.69
N ASN A 218 -6.05 -13.43 -1.42
CA ASN A 218 -6.52 -12.10 -1.81
C ASN A 218 -5.75 -10.97 -1.09
N LEU A 219 -5.42 -11.18 0.19
CA LEU A 219 -4.59 -10.21 0.95
C LEU A 219 -3.15 -10.17 0.40
N ARG A 220 -2.61 -11.34 0.02
CA ARG A 220 -1.27 -11.42 -0.62
C ARG A 220 -1.26 -10.68 -1.96
N ILE A 221 -2.24 -10.91 -2.83
CA ILE A 221 -2.38 -10.20 -4.12
C ILE A 221 -2.48 -8.69 -3.90
N THR A 222 -3.32 -8.25 -2.96
CA THR A 222 -3.50 -6.82 -2.64
C THR A 222 -2.18 -6.20 -2.18
N ARG A 223 -1.43 -6.90 -1.33
CA ARG A 223 -0.12 -6.44 -0.85
C ARG A 223 0.90 -6.33 -1.98
N ILE A 224 0.93 -7.32 -2.89
CA ILE A 224 1.78 -7.28 -4.09
C ILE A 224 1.46 -6.04 -4.91
N LEU A 225 0.18 -5.80 -5.20
CA LEU A 225 -0.24 -4.62 -5.96
C LEU A 225 0.20 -3.31 -5.29
N HIS A 226 0.00 -3.14 -3.98
CA HIS A 226 0.48 -1.96 -3.28
C HIS A 226 2.00 -1.80 -3.34
N SER A 227 2.75 -2.89 -3.10
CA SER A 227 4.21 -2.86 -3.11
C SER A 227 4.77 -2.48 -4.48
N LEU A 228 4.17 -3.00 -5.56
CA LEU A 228 4.54 -2.62 -6.93
C LEU A 228 4.38 -1.12 -7.17
N GLY A 229 3.25 -0.53 -6.76
CA GLY A 229 3.04 0.91 -6.86
C GLY A 229 3.95 1.75 -5.95
N GLU A 230 4.35 1.23 -4.78
CA GLU A 230 5.29 1.96 -3.90
C GLU A 230 6.73 1.91 -4.42
N LEU A 231 7.11 0.82 -5.10
CA LEU A 231 8.46 0.58 -5.60
C LEU A 231 8.66 0.96 -7.08
N GLY A 232 7.74 1.74 -7.65
CA GLY A 232 7.87 2.30 -9.01
C GLY A 232 7.68 1.28 -10.14
N ALA A 233 7.03 0.16 -9.83
CA ALA A 233 6.78 -0.97 -10.73
C ALA A 233 5.29 -1.02 -11.13
N GLU A 234 4.72 0.15 -11.42
CA GLU A 234 3.29 0.36 -11.68
C GLU A 234 2.80 -0.39 -12.93
N GLU A 235 3.70 -0.63 -13.89
CA GLU A 235 3.42 -1.31 -15.16
C GLU A 235 2.85 -2.73 -14.96
N TYR A 236 3.13 -3.38 -13.83
CA TYR A 236 2.64 -4.74 -13.53
C TYR A 236 1.25 -4.77 -12.89
N GLN A 237 0.72 -3.62 -12.44
CA GLN A 237 -0.54 -3.59 -11.69
C GLN A 237 -1.74 -3.83 -12.62
N VAL A 238 -1.84 -3.06 -13.70
CA VAL A 238 -3.01 -3.11 -14.60
C VAL A 238 -3.17 -4.47 -15.29
N PRO A 239 -2.13 -5.10 -15.88
CA PRO A 239 -2.26 -6.40 -16.49
C PRO A 239 -2.82 -7.44 -15.52
N LEU A 240 -2.30 -7.48 -14.28
CA LEU A 240 -2.74 -8.44 -13.27
C LEU A 240 -4.17 -8.20 -12.80
N VAL A 241 -4.54 -6.95 -12.50
CA VAL A 241 -5.90 -6.63 -12.06
C VAL A 241 -6.89 -6.92 -13.18
N ARG A 242 -6.59 -6.52 -14.41
CA ARG A 242 -7.44 -6.78 -15.58
C ARG A 242 -7.61 -8.28 -15.83
N PHE A 243 -6.56 -9.08 -15.69
CA PHE A 243 -6.62 -10.53 -15.77
C PHE A 243 -7.63 -11.11 -14.77
N PHE A 244 -7.51 -10.78 -13.49
CA PHE A 244 -8.46 -11.28 -12.49
C PHE A 244 -9.89 -10.79 -12.76
N LEU A 245 -10.08 -9.54 -13.21
CA LEU A 245 -11.41 -9.05 -13.59
C LEU A 245 -12.02 -9.85 -14.75
N LYS A 246 -11.24 -10.22 -15.77
CA LYS A 246 -11.69 -11.10 -16.86
C LYS A 246 -12.10 -12.48 -16.31
N GLU A 247 -11.27 -13.09 -15.46
CA GLU A 247 -11.57 -14.41 -14.87
C GLU A 247 -12.80 -14.41 -13.95
N ILE A 248 -13.02 -13.33 -13.22
CA ILE A 248 -14.12 -13.18 -12.26
C ILE A 248 -15.43 -12.81 -12.98
N LEU A 249 -15.43 -11.78 -13.82
CA LEU A 249 -16.65 -11.17 -14.34
C LEU A 249 -17.11 -11.76 -15.67
N ILE A 250 -16.17 -12.21 -16.51
CA ILE A 250 -16.49 -12.73 -17.85
C ILE A 250 -16.49 -14.25 -17.83
N LYS A 251 -15.44 -14.86 -17.27
CA LYS A 251 -15.27 -16.32 -17.28
C LYS A 251 -15.92 -17.02 -16.08
N ASN A 252 -16.30 -16.26 -15.04
CA ASN A 252 -16.94 -16.76 -13.82
C ASN A 252 -16.17 -17.90 -13.12
N ARG A 253 -14.83 -17.87 -13.18
CA ARG A 253 -13.96 -18.91 -12.59
C ARG A 253 -13.58 -18.66 -11.13
N LEU A 254 -13.55 -17.39 -10.72
CA LEU A 254 -13.11 -16.98 -9.37
C LEU A 254 -14.17 -16.14 -8.64
N PRO A 255 -15.45 -16.58 -8.55
CA PRO A 255 -16.54 -15.76 -8.03
C PRO A 255 -16.33 -15.29 -6.58
N ARG A 256 -15.60 -16.07 -5.76
CA ARG A 256 -15.28 -15.70 -4.37
C ARG A 256 -14.32 -14.50 -4.26
N MET A 257 -13.49 -14.27 -5.28
CA MET A 257 -12.56 -13.14 -5.31
C MET A 257 -13.24 -11.83 -5.72
N LYS A 258 -14.50 -11.86 -6.14
CA LYS A 258 -15.25 -10.71 -6.64
C LYS A 258 -15.22 -9.51 -5.69
N LYS A 259 -15.53 -9.72 -4.40
CA LYS A 259 -15.46 -8.65 -3.39
C LYS A 259 -14.05 -8.09 -3.26
N SER A 260 -13.04 -8.97 -3.30
CA SER A 260 -11.65 -8.57 -3.18
C SER A 260 -11.14 -7.75 -4.36
N ALA A 261 -11.52 -8.16 -5.57
CA ALA A 261 -11.17 -7.45 -6.79
C ALA A 261 -11.75 -6.02 -6.80
N MET A 262 -13.01 -5.85 -6.41
CA MET A 262 -13.68 -4.56 -6.38
C MET A 262 -13.14 -3.63 -5.29
N ASN A 263 -12.94 -4.16 -4.08
CA ASN A 263 -12.67 -3.31 -2.92
C ASN A 263 -11.19 -3.13 -2.61
N PHE A 264 -10.30 -3.97 -3.17
CA PHE A 264 -8.89 -3.96 -2.82
C PHE A 264 -7.96 -4.01 -4.04
N PHE A 265 -8.25 -4.82 -5.06
CA PHE A 265 -7.32 -4.93 -6.20
C PHE A 265 -7.35 -3.68 -7.08
N ILE A 266 -8.54 -3.21 -7.46
CA ILE A 266 -8.67 -1.97 -8.24
C ILE A 266 -8.13 -0.77 -7.44
N PRO A 267 -8.51 -0.54 -6.16
CA PRO A 267 -7.96 0.59 -5.41
C PRO A 267 -6.45 0.56 -5.17
N ALA A 268 -5.82 -0.61 -5.22
CA ALA A 268 -4.37 -0.74 -5.06
C ALA A 268 -3.56 -0.26 -6.27
N VAL A 269 -4.17 -0.15 -7.46
CA VAL A 269 -3.53 0.42 -8.65
C VAL A 269 -3.19 1.88 -8.38
N ARG A 270 -1.95 2.28 -8.65
CA ARG A 270 -1.43 3.59 -8.25
C ARG A 270 -1.90 4.73 -9.14
N ASP A 271 -1.85 4.52 -10.46
CA ASP A 271 -2.32 5.52 -11.41
C ASP A 271 -3.85 5.70 -11.33
N SER A 272 -4.29 6.95 -11.33
CA SER A 272 -5.69 7.30 -11.16
C SER A 272 -6.55 7.03 -12.40
N GLN A 273 -5.98 7.19 -13.58
CA GLN A 273 -6.66 6.94 -14.84
C GLN A 273 -6.83 5.44 -15.06
N ASP A 274 -5.78 4.66 -14.81
CA ASP A 274 -5.83 3.19 -14.87
C ASP A 274 -6.84 2.60 -13.89
N ARG A 275 -6.92 3.13 -12.66
CA ARG A 275 -7.99 2.78 -11.72
C ARG A 275 -9.38 3.04 -12.31
N GLN A 276 -9.57 4.19 -12.95
CA GLN A 276 -10.86 4.58 -13.52
C GLN A 276 -11.25 3.69 -14.71
N ASP A 277 -10.28 3.35 -15.56
CA ASP A 277 -10.44 2.45 -16.70
C ASP A 277 -10.80 1.03 -16.23
N LEU A 278 -10.19 0.54 -15.15
CA LEU A 278 -10.51 -0.75 -14.53
C LEU A 278 -11.90 -0.75 -13.86
N LEU A 279 -12.30 0.35 -13.22
CA LEU A 279 -13.66 0.52 -12.70
C LEU A 279 -14.69 0.52 -13.83
N PHE A 280 -14.42 1.20 -14.93
CA PHE A 280 -15.29 1.21 -16.11
C PHE A 280 -15.41 -0.20 -16.72
N PHE A 281 -14.28 -0.91 -16.84
CA PHE A 281 -14.26 -2.32 -17.27
C PHE A 281 -15.13 -3.17 -16.35
N ALA A 282 -14.93 -3.09 -15.04
CA ALA A 282 -15.72 -3.84 -14.06
C ALA A 282 -17.21 -3.50 -14.15
N TRP A 283 -17.53 -2.21 -14.30
CA TRP A 283 -18.91 -1.74 -14.41
C TRP A 283 -19.63 -2.31 -15.63
N ARG A 284 -18.95 -2.30 -16.80
CA ARG A 284 -19.50 -2.81 -18.07
C ARG A 284 -19.91 -4.28 -17.95
N TYR A 285 -19.10 -5.12 -17.32
CA TYR A 285 -19.37 -6.57 -17.24
C TYR A 285 -20.18 -6.98 -15.99
N TYR A 286 -20.18 -6.14 -14.94
CA TYR A 286 -20.96 -6.38 -13.73
C TYR A 286 -22.40 -5.87 -13.84
N PHE A 287 -22.59 -4.60 -14.22
CA PHE A 287 -23.88 -3.91 -14.06
C PHE A 287 -24.77 -3.93 -15.30
N GLN A 288 -24.28 -4.33 -16.48
CA GLN A 288 -25.16 -4.54 -17.64
C GLN A 288 -26.19 -5.65 -17.43
N LYS A 289 -26.02 -6.52 -16.42
CA LYS A 289 -26.98 -7.58 -16.05
C LYS A 289 -27.80 -7.26 -14.79
N VAL A 290 -27.66 -6.08 -14.19
CA VAL A 290 -28.33 -5.69 -12.94
C VAL A 290 -29.38 -4.60 -13.24
N PRO A 291 -30.64 -4.75 -12.79
CA PRO A 291 -31.65 -3.70 -12.94
C PRO A 291 -31.18 -2.37 -12.34
N ARG A 292 -31.44 -1.25 -13.02
CA ARG A 292 -31.03 0.13 -12.62
C ARG A 292 -31.36 0.48 -11.16
N THR A 293 -32.36 -0.17 -10.56
CA THR A 293 -32.82 0.04 -9.19
C THR A 293 -31.82 -0.38 -8.11
N VAL A 294 -30.90 -1.31 -8.41
CA VAL A 294 -29.89 -1.81 -7.43
C VAL A 294 -28.61 -0.97 -7.46
N CYS A 295 -28.35 -0.23 -8.54
CA CYS A 295 -27.18 0.65 -8.67
C CYS A 295 -27.14 1.77 -7.62
N ASN A 296 -28.29 2.12 -7.03
CA ASN A 296 -28.42 3.20 -6.05
C ASN A 296 -27.95 2.83 -4.63
N ASN A 297 -27.65 1.55 -4.36
CA ASN A 297 -27.21 1.05 -3.04
C ASN A 297 -25.73 0.64 -3.01
N LEU A 298 -24.95 0.97 -4.04
CA LEU A 298 -23.52 0.71 -4.04
C LEU A 298 -22.77 1.82 -3.27
N PRO A 299 -21.65 1.52 -2.58
CA PRO A 299 -20.80 2.53 -1.94
C PRO A 299 -20.50 3.68 -2.92
N GLY A 300 -20.43 4.93 -2.45
CA GLY A 300 -20.37 6.14 -3.31
C GLY A 300 -19.30 6.16 -4.41
N TYR A 301 -18.26 5.32 -4.32
CA TYR A 301 -17.27 5.09 -5.38
C TYR A 301 -17.81 4.39 -6.65
N TRP A 302 -18.98 3.75 -6.58
CA TRP A 302 -19.62 3.01 -7.68
C TRP A 302 -20.84 3.74 -8.28
N ALA A 303 -21.18 4.91 -7.74
CA ALA A 303 -22.33 5.68 -8.15
C ALA A 303 -22.07 6.26 -9.54
N SER A 304 -22.50 5.54 -10.58
CA SER A 304 -22.55 5.91 -12.00
C SER A 304 -21.29 6.58 -12.58
N PRO A 305 -20.61 6.00 -13.59
CA PRO A 305 -19.58 6.70 -14.36
C PRO A 305 -20.19 7.77 -15.29
N GLY A 306 -21.18 8.54 -14.83
CA GLY A 306 -21.91 9.56 -15.59
C GLY A 306 -21.06 10.75 -16.03
N SER A 307 -19.82 10.84 -15.58
CA SER A 307 -18.81 11.83 -16.02
C SER A 307 -17.57 11.21 -16.66
N TYR A 308 -17.47 9.88 -16.76
CA TYR A 308 -16.31 9.24 -17.37
C TYR A 308 -16.44 9.24 -18.89
N ILE A 309 -15.67 10.12 -19.53
CA ILE A 309 -15.44 10.11 -20.97
C ILE A 309 -14.17 9.27 -21.19
N PRO A 310 -14.25 8.07 -21.79
CA PRO A 310 -13.06 7.27 -22.05
C PRO A 310 -12.09 8.06 -22.94
N PRO A 311 -10.78 8.02 -22.67
CA PRO A 311 -9.80 8.70 -23.50
C PRO A 311 -9.94 8.25 -24.96
N THR A 312 -10.23 9.18 -25.86
CA THR A 312 -10.45 8.92 -27.30
C THR A 312 -9.15 8.80 -28.11
N GLY A 313 -8.01 8.69 -27.43
CA GLY A 313 -6.69 8.63 -28.04
C GLY A 313 -6.37 7.28 -28.72
N PRO A 314 -5.48 7.27 -29.73
CA PRO A 314 -5.19 6.09 -30.55
C PRO A 314 -4.68 4.87 -29.73
N LYS A 315 -4.00 5.09 -28.60
CA LYS A 315 -3.50 4.01 -27.72
C LYS A 315 -4.60 3.14 -27.08
N VAL A 316 -5.84 3.64 -26.97
CA VAL A 316 -6.95 2.91 -26.32
C VAL A 316 -7.78 2.11 -27.32
N ARG A 317 -7.83 2.54 -28.60
CA ARG A 317 -8.60 1.84 -29.64
C ARG A 317 -8.05 0.46 -29.99
N GLU A 318 -6.75 0.22 -29.79
CA GLU A 318 -6.15 -1.11 -29.98
C GLU A 318 -6.36 -2.03 -28.78
N LYS A 319 -6.42 -1.51 -27.55
CA LYS A 319 -6.64 -2.33 -26.32
C LYS A 319 -8.11 -2.69 -26.03
N LEU A 320 -9.05 -2.21 -26.84
CA LEU A 320 -10.50 -2.43 -26.69
C LEU A 320 -11.08 -3.51 -27.61
N LYS A 321 -10.27 -4.09 -28.49
CA LYS A 321 -10.65 -5.28 -29.28
C LYS A 321 -10.00 -6.50 -28.65
N GLU A 322 -10.70 -7.13 -27.69
CA GLU A 322 -10.69 -8.56 -27.31
C GLU A 322 -11.31 -8.80 -25.91
#